data_AF-A0AB36HNA7-F1
#
_entry.id   AF-A0AB36HNA7-F1
#
_cell.length_a   1.000
_cell.length_b   1.000
_cell.length_c   1.000
_cell.angle_alpha   90.00
_cell.angle_beta   90.00
_cell.angle_gamma   90.00
#
_symmetry.space_group_name_H-M   'P 1'
#
loop_
_entity.id
_entity.type
_entity.pdbx_description
1 polymer ?
#
loop_
_entity_poly.entity_id
_entity_poly.type
_entity_poly.pdbx_seq_one_letter_code
_entity_poly.pdbx_strand_id
1 'polypeptide(L)' 'MQIRIEFFRVHDGSDARARLNRIDCVTPDIEAAIAQAEDLLKGAGMPQKPDAFALFDDLGNELYQARFTPTNPR' A
#
# COMPACT_ATOMS: atom_id res chain seq x y z
N MET A 1 4.44 10.77 13.06
CA MET A 1 3.69 9.51 13.28
C MET A 1 4.46 8.38 12.65
N GLN A 2 4.70 7.29 13.39
CA GLN A 2 5.24 6.07 12.79
C GLN A 2 4.12 5.38 12.02
N ILE A 3 4.36 5.13 10.75
CA ILE A 3 3.43 4.45 9.85
C ILE A 3 4.16 3.30 9.18
N ARG A 4 3.46 2.17 9.09
CA ARG A 4 3.87 1.06 8.25
C ARG A 4 3.01 1.03 7.00
N ILE A 5 3.63 1.13 5.85
CA ILE A 5 3.02 0.94 4.53
C ILE A 5 3.24 -0.52 4.14
N GLU A 6 2.16 -1.26 3.91
CA GLU A 6 2.24 -2.59 3.31
C GLU A 6 1.60 -2.58 1.92
N PHE A 7 2.30 -3.13 0.94
CA PHE A 7 1.82 -3.29 -0.43
C PHE A 7 1.38 -4.72 -0.65
N PHE A 8 0.28 -4.91 -1.36
CA PHE A 8 -0.32 -6.21 -1.58
C PHE A 8 -0.72 -6.43 -3.03
N ARG A 9 -0.90 -7.71 -3.36
CA ARG A 9 -1.70 -8.16 -4.48
C ARG A 9 -2.96 -8.82 -3.95
N VAL A 10 -4.12 -8.44 -4.47
CA VAL A 10 -5.42 -9.03 -4.16
C VAL A 10 -5.77 -10.03 -5.26
N HIS A 11 -6.09 -11.26 -4.89
CA HIS A 11 -6.42 -12.28 -5.89
C HIS A 11 -7.84 -12.07 -6.43
N ASP A 12 -8.00 -12.02 -7.75
CA ASP A 12 -9.33 -12.00 -8.36
C ASP A 12 -10.12 -13.25 -7.94
N GLY A 13 -11.24 -13.04 -7.26
CA GLY A 13 -12.10 -14.12 -6.75
C GLY A 13 -11.88 -14.50 -5.28
N SER A 14 -11.00 -13.83 -4.54
CA SER A 14 -10.86 -13.98 -3.08
C SER A 14 -10.39 -12.70 -2.40
N ASP A 15 -10.74 -12.51 -1.11
CA ASP A 15 -10.16 -11.45 -0.28
C ASP A 15 -8.74 -11.78 0.23
N ALA A 16 -8.14 -12.86 -0.27
CA ALA A 16 -6.76 -13.20 0.02
C ALA A 16 -5.80 -12.09 -0.47
N ARG A 17 -5.00 -11.57 0.46
CA ARG A 17 -3.96 -10.56 0.22
C ARG A 17 -2.58 -11.22 0.26
N ALA A 18 -1.82 -11.12 -0.82
CA ALA A 18 -0.40 -11.49 -0.83
C ALA A 18 0.44 -10.24 -0.56
N ARG A 19 1.14 -10.19 0.58
CA ARG A 19 2.06 -9.08 0.90
C ARG A 19 3.25 -9.11 -0.04
N LEU A 20 3.47 -8.01 -0.75
CA LEU A 20 4.58 -7.84 -1.69
C LEU A 20 5.75 -7.08 -1.05
N ASN A 21 5.46 -6.03 -0.29
CA ASN A 21 6.48 -5.22 0.36
C ASN A 21 5.95 -4.58 1.64
N ARG A 22 6.87 -4.20 2.53
CA ARG A 22 6.59 -3.47 3.76
C ARG A 22 7.66 -2.39 3.94
N ILE A 23 7.21 -1.17 4.21
CA ILE A 23 8.07 -0.02 4.45
C ILE A 23 7.58 0.68 5.72
N ASP A 24 8.47 0.87 6.69
CA ASP A 24 8.19 1.66 7.89
C ASP A 24 8.71 3.09 7.63
N CYS A 25 7.87 4.11 7.85
CA CYS A 25 8.19 5.52 7.62
C CYS A 25 7.62 6.43 8.72
N VAL A 26 8.22 7.62 8.84
CA VAL A 26 7.72 8.68 9.73
C VAL A 26 7.07 9.76 8.89
N THR A 27 5.77 9.99 9.09
CA THR A 27 5.01 11.02 8.38
C THR A 27 4.38 12.01 9.37
N PRO A 28 4.09 13.24 8.95
CA PRO A 28 3.39 14.21 9.82
C PRO A 28 1.95 13.78 10.11
N ASP A 29 1.25 13.23 9.12
CA ASP A 29 -0.15 12.81 9.18
C ASP A 29 -0.45 11.65 8.21
N ILE A 30 -1.71 11.23 8.15
CA ILE A 30 -2.18 10.13 7.29
C ILE A 30 -2.13 10.54 5.82
N GLU A 31 -2.51 11.77 5.47
CA GLU A 31 -2.51 12.27 4.09
C GLU A 31 -1.11 12.24 3.48
N ALA A 32 -0.09 12.66 4.25
CA ALA A 32 1.31 12.57 3.84
C ALA A 32 1.77 11.10 3.68
N ALA A 33 1.25 10.18 4.49
CA ALA A 33 1.53 8.75 4.33
C ALA A 33 0.87 8.15 3.08
N ILE A 34 -0.34 8.59 2.74
CA ILE A 34 -1.02 8.22 1.50
C ILE A 34 -0.19 8.71 0.30
N ALA A 35 0.18 9.98 0.27
CA ALA A 35 1.00 10.56 -0.81
C ALA A 35 2.34 9.83 -0.95
N GLN A 36 3.00 9.49 0.17
CA GLN A 36 4.24 8.73 0.15
C GLN A 36 4.04 7.31 -0.40
N ALA A 37 2.96 6.62 -0.04
CA ALA A 37 2.65 5.29 -0.56
C ALA A 37 2.39 5.32 -2.08
N GLU A 38 1.69 6.34 -2.58
CA GLU A 38 1.44 6.54 -4.01
C GLU A 38 2.72 6.82 -4.80
N ASP A 39 3.62 7.65 -4.27
CA ASP A 39 4.90 7.92 -4.91
C ASP A 39 5.82 6.70 -4.91
N LEU A 40 5.81 5.94 -3.81
CA LEU A 40 6.49 4.64 -3.74
C LEU A 40 5.90 3.65 -4.75
N LEU A 41 4.60 3.66 -5.02
CA LEU A 41 4.02 2.81 -6.06
C LEU A 41 4.57 3.14 -7.46
N LYS A 42 4.77 4.44 -7.76
CA LYS A 42 5.30 4.88 -9.06
C LYS A 42 6.79 4.54 -9.22
N GLY A 43 7.56 4.60 -8.13
CA GLY A 43 9.02 4.46 -8.15
C GLY A 43 9.58 3.12 -7.69
N ALA A 44 8.82 2.32 -6.96
CA ALA A 44 9.31 1.04 -6.45
C ALA A 44 9.40 0.06 -7.62
N GLY A 45 10.63 -0.28 -8.00
CA GLY A 45 10.95 -1.39 -8.90
C GLY A 45 10.61 -2.75 -8.27
N MET A 46 9.36 -2.91 -7.83
CA MET A 46 8.87 -4.15 -7.26
C MET A 46 8.79 -5.20 -8.37
N PRO A 47 9.25 -6.45 -8.13
CA PRO A 47 9.17 -7.53 -9.12
C PRO A 47 7.74 -7.80 -9.60
N GLN A 48 6.76 -7.50 -8.74
CA GLN A 48 5.34 -7.58 -9.03
C GLN A 48 4.71 -6.23 -8.71
N LYS A 49 3.81 -5.77 -9.60
CA LYS A 49 3.07 -4.51 -9.39
C LYS A 49 1.99 -4.72 -8.33
N PRO A 50 1.99 -3.95 -7.22
CA PRO A 50 0.90 -3.97 -6.26
C PRO A 50 -0.40 -3.48 -6.91
N ASP A 51 -1.52 -4.07 -6.49
CA ASP A 51 -2.87 -3.60 -6.81
C ASP A 51 -3.57 -3.03 -5.56
N ALA A 52 -2.90 -3.01 -4.41
CA ALA A 52 -3.38 -2.38 -3.20
C ALA A 52 -2.24 -2.00 -2.25
N PHE A 53 -2.52 -1.06 -1.34
CA PHE A 53 -1.71 -0.82 -0.15
C PHE A 53 -2.60 -0.57 1.07
N ALA A 54 -2.02 -0.76 2.26
CA ALA A 54 -2.62 -0.33 3.52
C ALA A 54 -1.58 0.35 4.40
N LEU A 55 -2.07 1.28 5.23
CA LEU A 55 -1.30 2.01 6.23
C LEU A 55 -1.68 1.46 7.60
N PHE A 56 -0.67 1.20 8.43
CA PHE A 56 -0.84 0.75 9.80
C PHE A 56 -0.14 1.71 10.75
N ASP A 57 -0.70 1.89 11.93
CA ASP A 57 0.01 2.53 13.04
C ASP A 57 1.11 1.61 13.61
N ASP A 58 1.80 2.09 14.64
CA ASP A 58 2.84 1.37 15.36
C ASP A 58 2.31 0.16 16.15
N LEU A 59 1.03 0.16 16.52
CA LEU A 59 0.34 -0.94 17.18
C LEU A 59 -0.17 -2.00 16.19
N GLY A 60 -0.12 -1.72 14.88
CA GLY A 60 -0.60 -2.60 13.82
C GLY A 60 -2.09 -2.46 13.50
N ASN A 61 -2.75 -1.41 13.95
CA ASN A 61 -4.12 -1.09 13.53
C ASN A 61 -4.12 -0.54 12.10
N GLU A 62 -5.00 -1.05 11.25
CA GLU A 62 -5.20 -0.52 9.90
C GLU A 62 -5.83 0.88 9.99
N LEU A 63 -5.11 1.89 9.52
CA LEU A 63 -5.57 3.28 9.49
C LEU A 63 -6.24 3.63 8.15
N TYR A 64 -5.76 3.01 7.07
CA TYR A 64 -6.19 3.29 5.71
C TYR A 64 -5.88 2.12 4.79
N GLN A 65 -6.70 1.93 3.76
CA GLN A 65 -6.43 1.01 2.66
C GLN A 65 -6.92 1.59 1.34
N ALA A 66 -6.19 1.33 0.27
CA ALA A 66 -6.63 1.64 -1.09
C ALA A 66 -6.28 0.51 -2.05
N ARG A 67 -7.20 0.28 -3.00
CA ARG A 67 -6.97 -0.60 -4.15
C ARG A 67 -6.71 0.25 -5.38
N PHE A 68 -5.65 -0.07 -6.09
CA PHE A 68 -5.38 0.38 -7.44
C PHE A 68 -6.11 -0.58 -8.38
N THR A 69 -7.28 -0.19 -8.88
CA THR A 69 -7.77 -0.84 -10.09
C THR A 69 -6.74 -0.58 -11.18
N PRO A 70 -6.07 -1.59 -11.75
CA PRO A 70 -5.37 -1.39 -13.02
C PRO A 70 -6.46 -0.96 -13.99
N THR A 71 -6.48 0.32 -14.37
CA THR A 71 -7.31 0.79 -15.46
C THR A 71 -6.94 -0.04 -16.65
N ASN A 72 -7.82 -0.97 -17.02
CA ASN A 72 -7.68 -1.83 -18.18
C ASN A 72 -7.44 -0.91 -19.39
N PRO A 73 -6.24 -0.89 -20.02
CA PRO A 73 -6.12 -0.27 -21.32
C PRO A 73 -6.87 -1.20 -22.28
N ARG A 74 -8.13 -0.84 -22.57
CA ARG A 74 -8.89 -1.45 -23.66
C ARG A 74 -8.12 -1.34 -24.98
#